data_AF-A0A352N154-F1
#
_entry.id   AF-A0A352N154-F1
#
_cell.length_a   1.000
_cell.length_b   1.000
_cell.length_c   1.000
_cell.angle_alpha   90.00
_cell.angle_beta   90.00
_cell.angle_gamma   90.00
#
_symmetry.space_group_name_H-M   'P 1'
#
loop_
_entity.id
_entity.type
_entity.pdbx_description
1 polymer ?
#
loop_
_entity_poly.entity_id
_entity_poly.type
_entity_poly.pdbx_seq_one_letter_code
_entity_poly.pdbx_strand_id
1 'polypeptide(L)'
;MTQQKYNWPAMVRDILETAFLPQADMAVKLEVSQQSISNWLNHTRNPGAETIPAILKLAQDTGLDIDSYEPNSDFDGIATYMKKNKARELVRLFDLYGRMSKTDKQKFMNFARMMK
;
A
#
# COMPACT_ATOMS: atom_id res chain seq x y z
N MET A 1 14.89 -12.89 -9.23
CA MET A 1 14.08 -12.06 -8.31
C MET A 1 12.64 -12.44 -8.54
N THR A 2 11.99 -13.07 -7.55
CA THR A 2 10.58 -13.49 -7.67
C THR A 2 9.73 -12.23 -7.77
N GLN A 3 9.00 -12.08 -8.87
CA GLN A 3 8.19 -10.91 -9.16
C GLN A 3 7.15 -10.75 -8.04
N GLN A 4 7.14 -9.58 -7.38
CA GLN A 4 6.19 -9.28 -6.32
C GLN A 4 4.78 -9.28 -6.94
N LYS A 5 3.87 -10.13 -6.44
CA LYS A 5 2.56 -10.35 -7.06
C LYS A 5 1.53 -9.25 -6.75
N TYR A 6 1.68 -8.53 -5.64
CA TYR A 6 0.72 -7.53 -5.19
C TYR A 6 1.39 -6.27 -4.62
N ASN A 7 0.71 -5.14 -4.74
CA ASN A 7 1.00 -3.91 -3.99
C ASN A 7 0.55 -4.06 -2.52
N TRP A 8 1.33 -4.80 -1.74
CA TRP A 8 1.06 -5.06 -0.32
C TRP A 8 0.79 -3.80 0.50
N PRO A 9 1.54 -2.70 0.33
CA PRO A 9 1.37 -1.56 1.22
C PRO A 9 0.06 -0.81 0.95
N ALA A 10 -0.42 -0.82 -0.29
CA ALA A 10 -1.77 -0.34 -0.61
C ALA A 10 -2.84 -1.26 0.00
N MET A 11 -2.72 -2.58 -0.22
CA MET A 11 -3.69 -3.55 0.29
C MET A 11 -3.82 -3.53 1.81
N VAL A 12 -2.70 -3.57 2.54
CA VAL A 12 -2.69 -3.54 4.02
C VAL A 12 -3.33 -2.27 4.54
N ARG A 13 -3.13 -1.13 3.87
CA ARG A 13 -3.75 0.13 4.28
C ARG A 13 -5.26 0.13 4.05
N ASP A 14 -5.70 -0.32 2.89
CA ASP A 14 -7.12 -0.38 2.56
C ASP A 14 -7.87 -1.37 3.49
N ILE A 15 -7.21 -2.45 3.93
CA ILE A 15 -7.74 -3.35 4.97
C ILE A 15 -7.94 -2.60 6.29
N LEU A 16 -6.92 -1.89 6.79
CA LEU A 16 -6.99 -1.16 8.05
C LEU A 16 -8.10 -0.11 8.03
N GLU A 17 -8.24 0.60 6.92
CA GLU A 17 -9.27 1.63 6.76
C GLU A 17 -10.68 1.04 6.63
N THR A 18 -10.86 0.03 5.78
CA THR A 18 -12.19 -0.56 5.51
C THR A 18 -12.71 -1.35 6.71
N ALA A 19 -11.82 -2.02 7.45
CA ALA A 19 -12.18 -2.76 8.66
C ALA A 19 -12.24 -1.88 9.92
N PHE A 20 -11.90 -0.58 9.84
CA PHE A 20 -11.65 0.29 11.00
C PHE A 20 -10.72 -0.38 12.02
N LEU A 21 -9.68 -1.04 11.53
CA LEU A 21 -8.82 -1.92 12.30
C LEU A 21 -7.49 -1.19 12.60
N PRO A 22 -7.16 -0.90 13.86
CA PRO A 22 -5.84 -0.40 14.24
C PRO A 22 -4.71 -1.37 13.88
N GLN A 23 -3.50 -0.85 13.65
CA GLN A 23 -2.33 -1.69 13.32
C GLN A 23 -2.05 -2.78 14.37
N ALA A 24 -2.24 -2.46 15.66
CA ALA A 24 -2.05 -3.42 16.75
C ALA A 24 -3.05 -4.59 16.65
N ASP A 25 -4.32 -4.30 16.34
CA ASP A 25 -5.36 -5.31 16.24
C ASP A 25 -5.20 -6.18 14.99
N MET A 26 -4.73 -5.59 13.88
CA MET A 26 -4.33 -6.35 12.70
C MET A 26 -3.14 -7.26 12.99
N ALA A 27 -2.16 -6.78 13.75
CA ALA A 27 -1.00 -7.58 14.14
C ALA A 27 -1.41 -8.80 14.98
N VAL A 28 -2.35 -8.62 15.93
CA VAL A 28 -2.95 -9.71 16.71
C VAL A 28 -3.69 -10.70 15.80
N LYS A 29 -4.55 -10.21 14.89
CA LYS A 29 -5.31 -11.06 13.95
C LYS A 29 -4.42 -11.89 13.02
N LEU A 30 -3.25 -11.36 12.67
CA LEU A 30 -2.30 -12.00 11.76
C LEU A 30 -1.17 -12.74 12.50
N GLU A 31 -1.18 -12.76 13.83
CA GLU A 31 -0.15 -13.38 14.68
C GLU A 31 1.28 -12.87 14.37
N VAL A 32 1.41 -11.58 14.08
CA VAL A 32 2.69 -10.92 13.81
C VAL A 32 2.93 -9.77 14.77
N SER A 33 4.17 -9.25 14.78
CA SER A 33 4.46 -8.01 15.49
C SER A 33 3.82 -6.79 14.80
N GLN A 34 3.45 -5.77 15.57
CA GLN A 34 3.02 -4.48 15.02
C GLN A 34 4.10 -3.86 14.12
N GLN A 35 5.38 -4.10 14.43
CA GLN A 35 6.50 -3.66 13.59
C GLN A 35 6.48 -4.31 12.20
N SER A 36 6.01 -5.56 12.08
CA SER A 36 5.82 -6.22 10.78
C SER A 36 4.80 -5.47 9.94
N ILE A 37 3.65 -5.09 10.54
CA ILE A 37 2.62 -4.29 9.86
C ILE A 37 3.18 -2.94 9.39
N SER A 38 3.91 -2.25 10.27
CA SER A 38 4.58 -0.98 9.94
C SER A 38 5.58 -1.13 8.80
N ASN A 39 6.39 -2.20 8.80
CA ASN A 39 7.34 -2.46 7.73
C ASN A 39 6.65 -2.71 6.38
N TRP A 40 5.50 -3.38 6.38
CA TRP A 40 4.70 -3.58 5.17
C TRP A 40 4.13 -2.25 4.68
N LEU A 41 3.49 -1.46 5.54
CA LEU A 41 2.93 -0.15 5.18
C LEU A 41 3.96 0.82 4.59
N ASN A 42 5.23 0.70 5.00
CA ASN A 42 6.32 1.58 4.60
C ASN A 42 7.20 1.04 3.45
N HIS A 43 6.80 -0.06 2.79
CA HIS A 43 7.60 -0.72 1.75
C HIS A 43 9.00 -1.21 2.21
N THR A 44 9.25 -1.30 3.52
CA THR A 44 10.54 -1.76 4.07
C THR A 44 10.70 -3.27 3.94
N ARG A 45 9.59 -4.01 4.00
CA ARG A 45 9.56 -5.48 3.88
C ARG A 45 8.23 -5.92 3.28
N ASN A 46 8.23 -7.05 2.58
CA ASN A 46 7.00 -7.71 2.13
C ASN A 46 6.52 -8.75 3.17
N PRO A 47 5.22 -9.10 3.19
CA PRO A 47 4.72 -10.23 3.98
C PRO A 47 5.41 -11.54 3.64
N GLY A 48 5.60 -12.40 4.64
CA GLY A 48 6.13 -13.75 4.48
C GLY A 48 5.11 -14.69 3.85
N ALA A 49 5.58 -15.80 3.26
CA ALA A 49 4.73 -16.76 2.56
C ALA A 49 3.63 -17.35 3.47
N GLU A 50 3.97 -17.54 4.75
CA GLU A 50 3.09 -18.01 5.81
C GLU A 50 1.96 -17.03 6.16
N THR A 51 2.18 -15.72 6.04
CA THR A 51 1.18 -14.70 6.41
C THR A 51 0.30 -14.27 5.24
N ILE A 52 0.76 -14.47 4.00
CA ILE A 52 0.04 -14.09 2.78
C ILE A 52 -1.41 -14.62 2.75
N PRO A 53 -1.68 -15.91 3.00
CA PRO A 53 -3.06 -16.43 2.96
C PRO A 53 -3.99 -15.71 3.95
N ALA A 54 -3.51 -15.37 5.14
CA ALA A 54 -4.29 -14.67 6.15
C ALA A 54 -4.58 -13.22 5.74
N ILE A 55 -3.62 -12.53 5.13
CA ILE A 55 -3.83 -11.17 4.60
C ILE A 55 -4.87 -11.18 3.48
N LEU A 56 -4.77 -12.10 2.52
CA LEU A 56 -5.71 -12.20 1.41
C LEU A 56 -7.12 -12.53 1.89
N LYS A 57 -7.24 -13.43 2.88
CA LYS A 57 -8.53 -13.71 3.51
C LYS A 57 -9.11 -12.47 4.18
N LEU A 58 -8.30 -11.72 4.92
CA LEU A 58 -8.75 -10.49 5.57
C LEU A 58 -9.18 -9.44 4.54
N ALA A 59 -8.48 -9.32 3.40
CA ALA A 59 -8.88 -8.46 2.30
C ALA A 59 -10.25 -8.85 1.72
N GLN A 60 -10.47 -10.14 1.47
CA GLN A 60 -11.77 -10.67 1.03
C GLN A 60 -12.89 -10.39 2.04
N ASP A 61 -12.64 -10.64 3.32
CA ASP A 61 -13.60 -10.42 4.40
C ASP A 61 -14.00 -8.93 4.51
N THR A 62 -13.09 -8.02 4.15
CA THR A 62 -13.37 -6.57 4.07
C THR A 62 -14.02 -6.12 2.76
N GLY A 63 -14.29 -7.04 1.83
CA GLY A 63 -14.90 -6.74 0.53
C GLY A 63 -13.97 -6.06 -0.47
N LEU A 64 -12.64 -6.16 -0.27
CA LEU A 64 -11.67 -5.60 -1.19
C LEU A 64 -11.48 -6.51 -2.41
N ASP A 65 -11.46 -5.89 -3.59
CA ASP A 65 -11.09 -6.55 -4.83
C ASP A 65 -9.56 -6.74 -4.88
N ILE A 66 -9.10 -7.96 -4.57
CA ILE A 66 -7.68 -8.35 -4.51
C ILE A 66 -6.98 -8.14 -5.86
N ASP A 67 -7.68 -8.40 -6.96
CA ASP A 67 -7.08 -8.33 -8.29
C ASP A 67 -6.76 -6.88 -8.69
N SER A 68 -7.40 -5.89 -8.04
CA SER A 68 -7.08 -4.48 -8.24
C SER A 68 -5.74 -4.01 -7.65
N TYR A 69 -5.01 -4.87 -6.93
CA TYR A 69 -3.71 -4.55 -6.30
C TYR A 69 -2.51 -5.00 -7.12
N GLU A 70 -2.59 -4.94 -8.45
CA GLU A 70 -1.47 -5.25 -9.32
C GLU A 70 -0.25 -4.36 -9.03
N PRO A 71 0.97 -4.91 -9.08
CA PRO A 71 2.19 -4.13 -9.01
C PRO A 71 2.26 -3.21 -10.23
N ASN A 72 2.27 -1.90 -10.00
CA ASN A 72 2.40 -0.94 -11.09
C ASN A 72 3.88 -0.68 -11.39
N SER A 73 4.42 -1.40 -12.37
CA SER A 73 5.83 -1.30 -12.80
C SER A 73 6.23 0.11 -13.23
N ASP A 74 5.28 0.88 -13.78
CA ASP A 74 5.54 2.26 -14.21
C ASP A 74 5.71 3.18 -13.01
N PHE A 75 4.91 2.97 -11.96
CA PHE A 75 4.99 3.74 -10.72
C PHE A 75 6.30 3.45 -9.97
N ASP A 76 6.71 2.18 -9.92
CA ASP A 76 7.98 1.77 -9.31
C ASP A 76 9.19 2.32 -10.10
N GLY A 77 9.09 2.34 -11.44
CA GLY A 77 10.09 2.95 -12.32
C GLY A 77 10.25 4.45 -12.08
N ILE A 78 9.14 5.18 -11.98
CA ILE A 78 9.12 6.62 -11.70
C ILE A 78 9.68 6.91 -10.30
N ALA A 79 9.25 6.17 -9.28
CA ALA A 79 9.74 6.34 -7.91
C ALA A 79 11.26 6.07 -7.81
N THR A 80 11.75 5.05 -8.50
CA THR A 80 13.18 4.71 -8.58
C THR A 80 13.99 5.79 -9.28
N TYR A 81 13.50 6.27 -10.44
CA TYR A 81 14.12 7.38 -11.17
C TYR A 81 14.15 8.67 -10.34
N MET A 82 13.05 9.02 -9.66
CA MET A 82 12.97 10.25 -8.87
C MET A 82 13.85 10.20 -7.60
N LYS A 83 13.96 9.03 -6.94
CA LYS A 83 14.91 8.82 -5.83
C LYS A 83 16.36 9.06 -6.29
N LYS A 84 16.70 8.57 -7.49
CA LYS A 84 18.04 8.75 -8.09
C LYS A 84 18.34 10.21 -8.45
N ASN A 85 17.34 10.97 -8.91
CA ASN A 85 17.51 12.35 -9.39
C ASN A 85 17.30 13.44 -8.30
N LYS A 86 17.30 13.08 -7.01
CA LYS A 86 17.15 14.02 -5.87
C LYS A 86 15.87 14.88 -5.93
N ALA A 87 14.84 14.46 -6.66
CA ALA A 87 13.56 15.13 -6.74
C ALA A 87 12.73 14.86 -5.47
N ARG A 88 13.26 15.20 -4.28
CA ARG A 88 12.69 14.83 -2.98
C ARG A 88 11.22 15.18 -2.83
N GLU A 89 10.84 16.37 -3.30
CA GLU A 89 9.46 16.86 -3.27
C GLU A 89 8.52 15.97 -4.11
N LEU A 90 8.93 15.63 -5.34
CA LEU A 90 8.15 14.75 -6.22
C LEU A 90 8.14 13.32 -5.72
N VAL A 91 9.26 12.78 -5.23
CA VAL A 91 9.29 11.46 -4.57
C VAL A 91 8.31 11.43 -3.42
N ARG A 92 8.31 12.47 -2.58
CA ARG A 92 7.41 12.58 -1.44
C ARG A 92 5.95 12.68 -1.89
N LEU A 93 5.65 13.43 -2.94
CA LEU A 93 4.30 13.54 -3.52
C LEU A 93 3.81 12.18 -4.05
N PHE A 94 4.65 11.47 -4.80
CA PHE A 94 4.32 10.15 -5.35
C PHE A 94 4.18 9.08 -4.26
N ASP A 95 5.04 9.10 -3.24
CA ASP A 95 4.97 8.22 -2.08
C ASP A 95 3.70 8.50 -1.26
N LEU A 96 3.38 9.78 -1.00
CA LEU A 96 2.12 10.17 -0.37
C LEU A 96 0.92 9.72 -1.20
N TYR A 97 0.94 9.93 -2.53
CA TYR A 97 -0.13 9.46 -3.41
C TYR A 97 -0.26 7.94 -3.38
N GLY A 98 0.83 7.19 -3.47
CA GLY A 98 0.83 5.72 -3.39
C GLY A 98 0.20 5.21 -2.09
N ARG A 99 0.47 5.93 -0.99
CA ARG A 99 -0.07 5.67 0.35
C ARG A 99 -1.50 6.15 0.57
N MET A 100 -2.12 6.88 -0.35
CA MET A 100 -3.50 7.32 -0.18
C MET A 100 -4.49 6.17 -0.43
N SER A 101 -5.60 6.20 0.30
CA SER A 101 -6.80 5.41 0.03
C SER A 101 -7.32 5.68 -1.39
N LYS A 102 -8.11 4.76 -1.97
CA LYS A 102 -8.78 5.02 -3.26
C LYS A 102 -9.59 6.32 -3.23
N THR A 103 -10.30 6.57 -2.13
CA THR A 103 -11.11 7.78 -1.93
C THR A 103 -10.25 9.04 -1.95
N ASP A 104 -9.13 9.05 -1.24
CA ASP A 104 -8.26 10.23 -1.15
C ASP A 104 -7.44 10.44 -2.43
N LYS A 105 -7.06 9.36 -3.12
CA LYS A 105 -6.52 9.44 -4.49
C LYS A 105 -7.50 10.15 -5.41
N GLN A 106 -8.78 9.80 -5.34
CA GLN A 106 -9.81 10.44 -6.16
C GLN A 106 -9.96 11.94 -5.83
N LYS A 107 -9.97 12.30 -4.53
CA LYS A 107 -9.99 13.71 -4.11
C LYS A 107 -8.76 14.46 -4.62
N PHE A 108 -7.57 13.87 -4.49
CA PHE A 108 -6.31 14.44 -4.98
C PHE A 108 -6.34 14.68 -6.48
N MET A 109 -6.80 13.71 -7.26
CA MET A 109 -6.91 13.83 -8.72
C MET A 109 -7.92 14.90 -9.14
N ASN A 110 -9.04 15.03 -8.41
CA ASN A 110 -10.02 16.10 -8.64
C ASN A 110 -9.39 17.47 -8.37
N PHE A 111 -8.66 17.62 -7.26
CA PHE A 111 -7.95 18.86 -6.93
C PHE A 111 -6.89 19.21 -7.99
N ALA A 112 -6.08 18.24 -8.42
CA ALA A 112 -5.06 18.44 -9.46
C ALA A 112 -5.66 18.90 -10.81
N ARG A 113 -6.87 18.43 -11.15
CA ARG A 113 -7.60 18.88 -12.35
C ARG A 113 -8.10 20.31 -12.24
N MET A 114 -8.41 20.80 -11.04
CA MET A 114 -8.89 22.16 -10.80
C MET A 114 -7.78 23.22 -10.83
N MET A 115 -6.52 22.82 -10.69
CA MET A 115 -5.35 23.73 -10.75
C MET A 115 -4.80 23.93 -12.17
N LYS A 116 -5.42 23.31 -13.19
CA LYS A 116 -5.18 23.64 -14.60
C LYS A 116 -6.00 24.85 -15.01
#